data_AF-V9HCS3-F1
#
_entry.id   AF-V9HCS3-F1
#
_cell.length_a   1.000
_cell.length_b   1.000
_cell.length_c   1.000
_cell.angle_alpha   90.00
_cell.angle_beta   90.00
_cell.angle_gamma   90.00
#
_symmetry.space_group_name_H-M   'P 1'
#
loop_
_entity.id
_entity.type
_entity.pdbx_description
1 polymer ?
#
loop_
_entity_poly.entity_id
_entity_poly.type
_entity_poly.pdbx_seq_one_letter_code
_entity_poly.pdbx_strand_id
1 'polypeptide(L)'
;MAQYFEKLLNSINQAGYRLPEASVFAALEEFKLQCNQVLAYKHMSLHFRHFIKDEANPNDDGGYIALHGLGNVFLANIAYWTYDHPYHTFPITLHFDDHHFLCHTANDVEIALNALLDSKVFERSLALTS
;
A
#
# COMPACT_ATOMS: atom_id res chain seq x y z
N MET A 1 7.33 2.62 -20.59
CA MET A 1 6.94 2.69 -19.16
C MET A 1 8.14 2.69 -18.22
N ALA A 2 9.07 1.72 -18.30
CA ALA A 2 10.23 1.61 -17.39
C ALA A 2 11.09 2.91 -17.22
N GLN A 3 11.38 3.62 -18.30
CA GLN A 3 12.21 4.85 -18.25
C GLN A 3 11.59 6.03 -17.49
N TYR A 4 10.26 6.13 -17.42
CA TYR A 4 9.61 7.21 -16.69
C TYR A 4 9.71 6.97 -15.18
N PHE A 5 9.51 5.72 -14.77
CA PHE A 5 9.58 5.31 -13.36
C PHE A 5 11.00 5.42 -12.79
N GLU A 6 12.03 4.98 -13.53
CA GLU A 6 13.42 5.16 -13.09
C GLU A 6 13.79 6.64 -12.91
N LYS A 7 13.33 7.51 -13.81
CA LYS A 7 13.56 8.95 -13.68
C LYS A 7 12.83 9.56 -12.47
N LEU A 8 11.59 9.14 -12.21
CA LEU A 8 10.82 9.58 -11.05
C LEU A 8 11.47 9.11 -9.74
N LEU A 9 11.86 7.82 -9.69
CA LEU A 9 12.62 7.22 -8.58
C LEU A 9 13.91 7.98 -8.31
N ASN A 10 14.70 8.28 -9.36
CA ASN A 10 15.94 9.03 -9.21
C ASN A 10 15.71 10.45 -8.69
N SER A 11 14.70 11.16 -9.20
CA SER A 11 14.38 12.52 -8.72
C SER A 11 13.91 12.53 -7.27
N ILE A 12 13.14 11.52 -6.84
CA ILE A 12 12.63 11.42 -5.47
C ILE A 12 13.73 10.98 -4.50
N ASN A 13 14.57 10.02 -4.92
CA ASN A 13 15.75 9.58 -4.17
C ASN A 13 16.77 10.71 -3.95
N GLN A 14 16.92 11.63 -4.91
CA GLN A 14 17.78 12.82 -4.76
C GLN A 14 17.24 13.83 -3.73
N ALA A 15 15.93 13.81 -3.46
CA ALA A 15 15.28 14.64 -2.45
C ALA A 15 15.26 13.99 -1.05
N GLY A 16 15.91 12.83 -0.86
CA GLY A 16 15.97 12.11 0.40
C GLY A 16 14.80 11.16 0.67
N TYR A 17 13.80 11.13 -0.20
CA TYR A 17 12.66 10.23 -0.12
C TYR A 17 12.94 8.94 -0.89
N ARG A 18 12.65 7.76 -0.34
CA ARG A 18 12.78 6.49 -1.07
C ARG A 18 11.41 5.90 -1.38
N LEU A 19 11.07 5.82 -2.67
CA LEU A 19 9.92 5.07 -3.14
C LEU A 19 10.19 3.56 -3.09
N PRO A 20 9.15 2.71 -3.01
CA PRO A 20 9.27 1.25 -3.13
C PRO A 20 10.10 0.85 -4.35
N GLU A 21 10.81 -0.28 -4.24
CA GLU A 21 11.38 -0.96 -5.41
C GLU A 21 10.32 -1.11 -6.51
N ALA A 22 10.74 -0.99 -7.78
CA ALA A 22 9.82 -1.01 -8.91
C ALA A 22 8.94 -2.27 -8.97
N SER A 23 9.48 -3.42 -8.51
CA SER A 23 8.76 -4.69 -8.38
C SER A 23 7.65 -4.64 -7.33
N VAL A 24 7.90 -4.01 -6.18
CA VAL A 24 6.91 -3.80 -5.11
C VAL A 24 5.82 -2.87 -5.58
N PHE A 25 6.20 -1.76 -6.23
CA PHE A 25 5.24 -0.82 -6.79
C PHE A 25 4.35 -1.50 -7.84
N ALA A 26 4.92 -2.35 -8.70
CA ALA A 26 4.16 -3.12 -9.68
C ALA A 26 3.14 -4.07 -9.01
N ALA A 27 3.56 -4.81 -7.98
CA ALA A 27 2.67 -5.70 -7.23
C ALA A 27 1.53 -4.94 -6.54
N LEU A 28 1.83 -3.79 -5.93
CA LEU A 28 0.82 -2.93 -5.30
C LEU A 28 -0.18 -2.39 -6.33
N GLU A 29 0.28 -1.83 -7.45
CA GLU A 29 -0.60 -1.31 -8.49
C GLU A 29 -1.44 -2.40 -9.17
N GLU A 30 -0.89 -3.60 -9.37
CA GLU A 30 -1.64 -4.75 -9.86
C GLU A 30 -2.75 -5.16 -8.88
N PHE A 31 -2.42 -5.30 -7.59
CA PHE A 31 -3.41 -5.58 -6.54
C PHE A 31 -4.54 -4.54 -6.53
N LYS A 32 -4.20 -3.25 -6.56
CA LYS A 32 -5.18 -2.15 -6.59
C LYS A 32 -6.03 -2.19 -7.84
N LEU A 33 -5.46 -2.49 -9.00
CA LEU A 33 -6.22 -2.63 -10.25
C LEU A 33 -7.27 -3.72 -10.11
N GLN A 34 -6.87 -4.92 -9.67
CA GLN A 34 -7.77 -6.06 -9.48
C GLN A 34 -8.88 -5.76 -8.47
N CYS A 35 -8.53 -5.19 -7.31
CA CYS A 35 -9.51 -4.79 -6.29
C CYS A 35 -10.50 -3.75 -6.82
N ASN A 36 -10.01 -2.73 -7.53
CA ASN A 36 -10.84 -1.63 -8.02
C ASN A 36 -11.81 -2.08 -9.11
N GLN A 37 -11.49 -3.10 -9.90
CA GLN A 37 -12.45 -3.69 -10.84
C GLN A 37 -13.67 -4.26 -10.12
N VAL A 38 -13.48 -4.89 -8.95
CA VAL A 38 -14.58 -5.44 -8.15
C VAL A 38 -15.30 -4.36 -7.34
N LEU A 39 -14.55 -3.45 -6.71
CA LEU A 39 -15.12 -2.39 -5.86
C LEU A 39 -15.91 -1.34 -6.65
N ALA A 40 -15.62 -1.17 -7.95
CA ALA A 40 -16.35 -0.26 -8.82
C ALA A 40 -17.87 -0.55 -8.85
N TYR A 41 -18.27 -1.83 -8.75
CA TYR A 41 -19.68 -2.23 -8.69
C TYR A 41 -20.42 -1.71 -7.45
N LYS A 42 -19.68 -1.32 -6.40
CA LYS A 42 -20.22 -0.73 -5.17
C LYS A 42 -19.87 0.76 -5.03
N HIS A 43 -19.46 1.42 -6.12
CA HIS A 43 -19.00 2.81 -6.13
C HIS A 43 -17.84 3.07 -5.14
N MET A 44 -16.95 2.08 -4.98
CA MET A 44 -15.79 2.15 -4.09
C MET A 44 -14.47 1.98 -4.85
N SER A 45 -13.37 2.38 -4.22
CA SER A 45 -12.01 2.23 -4.75
C SER A 45 -10.96 2.22 -3.63
N LEU A 46 -9.86 1.50 -3.85
CA LEU A 46 -8.65 1.53 -3.05
C LEU A 46 -7.68 2.60 -3.54
N HIS A 47 -7.07 3.26 -2.58
CA HIS A 47 -6.05 4.28 -2.76
C HIS A 47 -4.85 3.95 -1.88
N PHE A 48 -3.68 3.89 -2.47
CA PHE A 48 -2.43 3.91 -1.71
C PHE A 48 -2.07 5.34 -1.39
N ARG A 49 -1.82 5.62 -0.12
CA ARG A 49 -1.30 6.91 0.30
C ARG A 49 -0.03 6.72 1.08
N HIS A 50 0.98 7.47 0.67
CA HIS A 50 2.24 7.54 1.38
C HIS A 50 2.13 8.55 2.52
N PHE A 51 2.76 8.26 3.66
CA PHE A 51 2.96 9.24 4.71
C PHE A 51 4.41 9.23 5.16
N ILE A 52 4.89 10.43 5.50
CA ILE A 52 6.15 10.63 6.21
C ILE A 52 5.74 10.85 7.66
N LYS A 53 6.18 9.96 8.56
CA LYS A 53 5.75 10.02 9.96
C LYS A 53 6.61 10.97 10.77
N ASP A 54 7.91 10.96 10.50
CA ASP A 54 8.91 11.80 11.12
C ASP A 54 10.02 12.09 10.12
N GLU A 55 10.17 13.36 9.70
CA GLU A 55 11.23 13.79 8.79
C GLU A 55 12.64 13.53 9.37
N ALA A 56 12.78 13.42 10.70
CA ALA A 56 14.03 13.11 11.36
C ALA A 56 14.33 11.60 11.47
N ASN A 57 13.32 10.74 11.27
CA ASN A 57 13.45 9.28 11.34
C ASN A 57 12.75 8.61 10.14
N PRO A 58 13.44 8.48 8.99
CA PRO A 58 12.88 7.91 7.75
C PRO A 58 12.45 6.44 7.87
N ASN A 59 12.79 5.75 8.96
CA ASN A 59 12.39 4.35 9.21
C ASN A 59 10.92 4.23 9.60
N ASP A 60 10.30 5.34 9.96
CA ASP A 60 8.90 5.33 10.35
C ASP A 60 8.00 5.69 9.15
N ASP A 61 8.59 5.98 7.99
CA ASP A 61 7.87 6.26 6.75
C ASP A 61 7.16 5.02 6.24
N GLY A 62 6.05 5.26 5.56
CA GLY A 62 5.15 4.18 5.23
C GLY A 62 3.94 4.63 4.43
N GLY A 63 2.87 3.87 4.54
CA GLY A 63 1.63 4.24 3.89
C GLY A 63 0.43 3.49 4.40
N TYR A 64 -0.72 3.85 3.88
CA TYR A 64 -1.98 3.20 4.13
C TYR A 64 -2.68 2.84 2.83
N ILE A 65 -3.34 1.68 2.86
CA ILE A 65 -4.32 1.27 1.86
C ILE A 65 -5.67 1.79 2.36
N ALA A 66 -6.16 2.85 1.73
CA ALA A 66 -7.44 3.48 2.06
C ALA A 66 -8.55 2.99 1.14
N LEU A 67 -9.70 2.67 1.72
CA LEU A 67 -10.95 2.46 1.03
C LEU A 67 -11.70 3.79 0.91
N HIS A 68 -12.07 4.15 -0.31
CA HIS A 68 -12.84 5.34 -0.65
C HIS A 68 -14.17 4.95 -1.31
N GLY A 69 -15.21 5.72 -1.05
CA GLY A 69 -16.52 5.61 -1.67
C GLY A 69 -16.74 6.60 -2.82
N LEU A 70 -18.01 6.77 -3.19
CA LEU A 70 -18.42 7.65 -4.28
C LEU A 70 -17.93 9.09 -4.04
N GLY A 71 -17.43 9.74 -5.08
CA GLY A 71 -16.90 11.10 -4.97
C GLY A 71 -15.57 11.19 -4.21
N ASN A 72 -14.82 10.08 -4.09
CA ASN A 72 -13.54 10.00 -3.39
C ASN A 72 -13.64 10.24 -1.87
N VAL A 73 -14.82 10.02 -1.28
CA VAL A 73 -15.03 10.12 0.17
C VAL A 73 -14.24 9.02 0.87
N PHE A 74 -13.40 9.38 1.82
CA PHE A 74 -12.67 8.41 2.65
C PHE A 74 -13.64 7.61 3.52
N LEU A 75 -13.47 6.29 3.56
CA LEU A 75 -14.28 5.39 4.38
C LEU A 75 -13.45 4.78 5.53
N ALA A 76 -12.34 4.12 5.19
CA ALA A 76 -11.51 3.44 6.19
C ALA A 76 -10.09 3.21 5.68
N ASN A 77 -9.14 3.06 6.61
CA ASN A 77 -7.84 2.45 6.32
C ASN A 77 -7.98 0.93 6.56
N ILE A 78 -7.67 0.12 5.54
CA ILE A 78 -7.80 -1.34 5.62
C ILE A 78 -6.46 -2.04 5.88
N ALA A 79 -5.35 -1.38 5.55
CA ALA A 79 -4.01 -1.85 5.87
C ALA A 79 -3.06 -0.66 5.98
N TYR A 80 -1.95 -0.86 6.66
CA TYR A 80 -0.82 0.07 6.65
C TYR A 80 0.49 -0.69 6.48
N TRP A 81 1.52 0.02 6.01
CA TRP A 81 2.87 -0.49 5.94
C TRP A 81 3.88 0.52 6.44
N THR A 82 5.01 0.04 6.93
CA THR A 82 6.18 0.83 7.34
C THR A 82 7.45 0.22 6.77
N TYR A 83 8.46 1.05 6.49
CA TYR A 83 9.78 0.58 6.08
C TYR A 83 10.64 0.31 7.31
N ASP A 84 11.04 -0.93 7.57
CA ASP A 84 11.85 -1.22 8.77
C ASP A 84 13.32 -0.81 8.64
N HIS A 85 13.70 -0.10 7.57
CA HIS A 85 15.08 0.30 7.31
C HIS A 85 15.20 1.66 6.58
N PRO A 86 16.11 2.56 7.01
CA PRO A 86 16.19 3.95 6.50
C PRO A 86 16.55 4.05 5.02
N TYR A 87 17.27 3.03 4.54
CA TYR A 87 17.90 3.04 3.22
C TYR A 87 17.37 1.94 2.32
N HIS A 88 16.46 1.10 2.81
CA HIS A 88 15.95 -0.03 2.05
C HIS A 88 14.43 -0.04 2.11
N THR A 89 13.82 -0.23 0.96
CA THR A 89 12.40 -0.49 0.84
C THR A 89 12.00 -1.84 1.39
N PHE A 90 12.96 -2.68 1.78
CA PHE A 90 12.75 -3.91 2.52
C PHE A 90 13.64 -3.95 3.77
N PRO A 91 13.20 -4.57 4.88
CA PRO A 91 11.89 -5.21 5.05
C PRO A 91 10.75 -4.19 5.05
N ILE A 92 9.58 -4.60 4.54
CA ILE A 92 8.32 -3.88 4.73
C ILE A 92 7.53 -4.66 5.75
N THR A 93 7.08 -3.96 6.78
CA THR A 93 6.07 -4.53 7.67
C THR A 93 4.69 -4.13 7.15
N LEU A 94 3.82 -5.12 6.91
CA LEU A 94 2.43 -4.96 6.51
C LEU A 94 1.49 -5.40 7.64
N HIS A 95 0.53 -4.55 7.95
CA HIS A 95 -0.46 -4.79 9.00
C HIS A 95 -1.89 -4.62 8.49
N PHE A 96 -2.74 -5.58 8.83
CA PHE A 96 -4.19 -5.48 8.65
C PHE A 96 -4.92 -6.35 9.67
N ASP A 97 -5.82 -5.73 10.44
CA ASP A 97 -6.55 -6.40 11.53
C ASP A 97 -5.57 -7.09 12.51
N ASP A 98 -5.77 -8.38 12.81
CA ASP A 98 -4.87 -9.17 13.68
C ASP A 98 -3.66 -9.76 12.95
N HIS A 99 -3.49 -9.46 11.64
CA HIS A 99 -2.41 -10.03 10.85
C HIS A 99 -1.23 -9.06 10.70
N HIS A 100 -0.03 -9.61 10.82
CA HIS A 100 1.23 -8.92 10.72
C HIS A 100 2.20 -9.73 9.85
N PHE A 101 2.68 -9.10 8.78
CA PHE A 101 3.58 -9.72 7.81
C PHE A 101 4.87 -8.91 7.72
N LEU A 102 6.00 -9.56 7.98
CA LEU A 102 7.32 -9.02 7.69
C LEU A 102 7.73 -9.51 6.29
N CYS A 103 7.64 -8.62 5.31
CA CYS A 103 7.94 -8.93 3.91
C CYS A 103 9.40 -8.56 3.63
N HIS A 104 10.17 -9.51 3.09
CA HIS A 104 11.55 -9.29 2.67
C HIS A 104 11.71 -9.20 1.16
N THR A 105 10.69 -9.63 0.41
CA THR A 105 10.66 -9.67 -1.04
C THR A 105 9.32 -9.22 -1.59
N ALA A 106 9.27 -8.89 -2.89
CA ALA A 106 8.02 -8.57 -3.57
C ALA A 106 7.02 -9.74 -3.55
N ASN A 107 7.51 -10.97 -3.57
CA ASN A 107 6.68 -12.17 -3.45
C ASN A 107 6.02 -12.26 -2.06
N ASP A 108 6.73 -11.86 -0.99
CA ASP A 108 6.15 -11.82 0.35
C ASP A 108 5.04 -10.77 0.45
N VAL A 109 5.19 -9.64 -0.25
CA VAL A 109 4.16 -8.59 -0.36
C VAL A 109 2.92 -9.14 -1.07
N GLU A 110 3.10 -9.86 -2.18
CA GLU A 110 1.97 -10.49 -2.90
C GLU A 110 1.23 -11.51 -2.02
N ILE A 111 1.96 -12.34 -1.27
CA ILE A 111 1.36 -13.28 -0.31
C ILE A 111 0.57 -12.53 0.77
N ALA A 112 1.12 -11.46 1.34
CA ALA A 112 0.43 -10.66 2.35
C ALA A 112 -0.83 -9.98 1.79
N LEU A 113 -0.80 -9.48 0.56
CA LEU A 113 -1.96 -8.87 -0.11
C LEU A 113 -3.05 -9.88 -0.44
N ASN A 114 -2.69 -11.10 -0.87
CA ASN A 114 -3.65 -12.17 -1.05
C ASN A 114 -4.29 -12.58 0.29
N ALA A 115 -3.51 -12.67 1.36
CA ALA A 115 -4.05 -12.92 2.70
C ALA A 115 -5.00 -11.80 3.17
N LEU A 116 -4.79 -10.55 2.74
CA LEU A 116 -5.74 -9.45 2.98
C LEU A 116 -7.06 -9.65 2.22
N LEU A 117 -7.06 -10.17 0.98
CA LEU A 117 -8.28 -10.51 0.24
C LEU A 117 -9.06 -11.63 0.91
N ASP A 118 -8.35 -12.64 1.38
CA ASP A 118 -8.94 -13.78 2.10
C ASP A 118 -9.39 -13.40 3.51
N SER A 119 -8.90 -12.28 4.03
CA SER A 119 -9.32 -11.76 5.33
C SER A 119 -10.73 -11.16 5.25
N LYS A 120 -11.50 -11.31 6.32
CA LYS A 120 -12.81 -10.63 6.48
C LYS A 120 -12.70 -9.11 6.64
N VAL A 121 -11.55 -8.50 6.37
CA VAL A 121 -11.33 -7.04 6.50
C VAL A 121 -12.15 -6.30 5.47
N PHE A 122 -12.07 -6.70 4.19
CA PHE A 122 -12.91 -6.11 3.15
C PHE A 122 -14.40 -6.28 3.47
N GLU A 123 -14.83 -7.49 3.85
CA GLU A 123 -16.24 -7.73 4.20
C GLU A 123 -16.72 -6.85 5.36
N ARG A 124 -15.92 -6.72 6.42
CA ARG A 124 -16.24 -5.84 7.57
C ARG A 124 -16.31 -4.38 7.16
N SER A 125 -15.33 -3.88 6.41
CA SER A 125 -15.32 -2.50 5.92
C SER A 125 -16.49 -2.21 4.96
N LEU A 126 -16.90 -3.19 4.16
CA LEU A 126 -18.06 -3.10 3.29
C LEU A 126 -19.38 -3.10 4.09
N ALA A 127 -19.49 -3.93 5.14
CA ALA A 127 -20.68 -4.00 5.99
C ALA A 127 -20.88 -2.76 6.88
N LEU A 128 -19.79 -2.06 7.24
CA LEU A 128 -19.86 -0.78 7.97
C LEU A 128 -20.48 0.37 7.15
N THR A 129 -20.62 0.20 5.83
CA THR A 129 -21.17 1.22 4.91
C THR A 129 -22.63 1.00 4.50
N SER A 130 -23.27 -0.07 5.00
CA SER A 130 -24.69 -0.39 4.82
C SER A 130 -25.50 -0.05 6.06
#